data_AF-A0A537IZB2-F1
#
_entry.id   AF-A0A537IZB2-F1
#
_cell.length_a   1.000
_cell.length_b   1.000
_cell.length_c   1.000
_cell.angle_alpha   90.00
_cell.angle_beta   90.00
_cell.angle_gamma   90.00
#
_symmetry.space_group_name_H-M   'P 1'
#
loop_
_entity.id
_entity.type
_entity.pdbx_description
1 polymer ?
#
loop_
_entity_poly.entity_id
_entity_poly.type
_entity_poly.pdbx_seq_one_letter_code
_entity_poly.pdbx_strand_id
1 'polypeptide(L)'
;MLPLFRNFIRATCRVTLSLGQGVGGVLAVVRLGPVPGREDQLRAWLTGTILPALVEGPEIVGAHLCEADPSISRIPTDEQKLRGRQDVTPRWIALAEGSEVEAVDAGWRRVAGADELGRHGAAPDASAGIYRLLYSLDRR
;
A
#
# COMPACT_ATOMS: atom_id res chain seq x y z
N MET A 1 18.37 10.00 13.09
CA MET A 1 17.32 10.73 12.34
C MET A 1 15.90 10.21 12.60
N LEU A 2 15.73 8.95 13.05
CA LEU A 2 14.44 8.38 13.46
C LEU A 2 13.69 9.00 14.69
N PRO A 3 14.31 9.72 15.66
CA PRO A 3 13.59 10.15 16.86
C PRO A 3 12.48 11.20 16.64
N LEU A 4 12.44 11.85 15.47
CA LEU A 4 11.52 12.95 15.19
C LEU A 4 10.27 12.51 14.41
N PHE A 5 10.28 11.33 13.78
CA PHE A 5 9.11 10.81 13.06
C PHE A 5 8.15 10.13 14.03
N ARG A 6 6.93 10.64 14.11
CA ARG A 6 5.85 10.06 14.94
C ARG A 6 4.99 9.15 14.07
N ASN A 7 4.47 8.08 14.65
CA ASN A 7 3.51 7.15 14.01
C ASN A 7 3.99 6.52 12.69
N PHE A 8 5.29 6.25 12.53
CA PHE A 8 5.76 5.55 11.34
C PHE A 8 5.58 4.05 11.47
N ILE A 9 5.11 3.43 10.39
CA ILE A 9 4.99 1.99 10.25
C ILE A 9 6.17 1.51 9.41
N ARG A 10 6.87 0.47 9.88
CA ARG A 10 7.90 -0.21 9.09
C ARG A 10 7.46 -1.64 8.84
N ALA A 11 7.36 -2.01 7.56
CA ALA A 11 7.00 -3.36 7.15
C ALA A 11 7.99 -3.85 6.09
N THR A 12 8.42 -5.11 6.22
CA THR A 12 9.18 -5.81 5.17
C THR A 12 8.19 -6.52 4.26
N CYS A 13 8.24 -6.20 2.97
CA CYS A 13 7.32 -6.72 1.99
C CYS A 13 8.04 -7.02 0.67
N ARG A 14 7.44 -7.91 -0.11
CA ARG A 14 7.81 -8.18 -1.50
C ARG A 14 6.85 -7.44 -2.41
N VAL A 15 7.37 -6.73 -3.40
CA VAL A 15 6.55 -6.20 -4.49
C VAL A 15 6.12 -7.38 -5.36
N THR A 16 4.83 -7.71 -5.35
CA THR A 16 4.26 -8.85 -6.11
C THR A 16 3.60 -8.42 -7.41
N LEU A 17 3.23 -7.14 -7.53
CA LEU A 17 2.84 -6.51 -8.78
C LEU A 17 3.36 -5.07 -8.84
N SER A 18 3.81 -4.66 -10.02
CA SER A 18 4.15 -3.27 -10.32
C SER A 18 3.71 -2.96 -11.75
N LEU A 19 2.85 -1.98 -11.90
CA LEU A 19 2.34 -1.47 -13.18
C LEU A 19 2.75 -0.01 -13.35
N GLY A 20 2.94 0.43 -14.59
CA GLY A 20 3.45 1.78 -14.91
C GLY A 20 4.98 1.85 -14.92
N GLN A 21 5.52 3.02 -15.27
CA GLN A 21 6.96 3.23 -15.49
C GLN A 21 7.48 4.57 -14.92
N GLY A 22 6.64 5.35 -14.22
CA GLY A 22 6.98 6.67 -13.71
C GLY A 22 7.05 6.71 -12.18
N VAL A 23 7.70 7.75 -11.67
CA VAL A 23 7.64 8.12 -10.24
C VAL A 23 6.69 9.30 -10.10
N GLY A 24 5.62 9.13 -9.34
CA GLY A 24 4.62 10.15 -9.08
C GLY A 24 5.08 11.20 -8.07
N GLY A 25 4.53 12.41 -8.17
CA GLY A 25 4.69 13.45 -7.13
C GLY A 25 3.81 13.18 -5.90
N VAL A 26 2.81 12.32 -6.04
CA VAL A 26 1.86 11.93 -5.00
C VAL A 26 1.71 10.41 -4.95
N LEU A 27 1.62 9.87 -3.74
CA LEU A 27 1.44 8.45 -3.48
C LEU A 27 0.23 8.24 -2.56
N ALA A 28 -0.79 7.54 -3.06
CA ALA A 28 -1.85 6.99 -2.23
C ALA A 28 -1.43 5.59 -1.74
N VAL A 29 -1.61 5.35 -0.45
CA VAL A 29 -1.21 4.12 0.25
C VAL A 29 -2.42 3.54 0.93
N VAL A 30 -2.87 2.37 0.48
CA VAL A 30 -3.89 1.56 1.15
C VAL A 30 -3.21 0.41 1.86
N ARG A 31 -3.28 0.42 3.19
CA ARG A 31 -2.80 -0.65 4.07
C ARG A 31 -3.96 -1.57 4.34
N LEU A 32 -3.79 -2.85 4.07
CA LEU A 32 -4.85 -3.85 4.21
C LEU A 32 -4.26 -5.24 4.45
N GLY A 33 -5.11 -6.23 4.58
CA GLY A 33 -4.70 -7.63 4.58
C GLY A 33 -5.89 -8.54 4.34
N PRO A 34 -5.68 -9.76 3.86
CA PRO A 34 -6.78 -10.70 3.63
C PRO A 34 -7.37 -11.22 4.94
N VAL A 35 -8.66 -11.52 4.97
CA VAL A 35 -9.22 -12.44 5.97
C VAL A 35 -8.52 -13.80 5.78
N PRO A 36 -8.17 -14.54 6.86
CA PRO A 36 -7.54 -15.86 6.71
C PRO A 36 -8.34 -16.77 5.77
N GLY A 37 -7.66 -17.37 4.79
CA GLY A 37 -8.27 -18.23 3.76
C GLY A 37 -8.85 -17.48 2.55
N ARG A 38 -8.74 -16.14 2.50
CA ARG A 38 -9.21 -15.29 1.40
C ARG A 38 -8.05 -14.59 0.67
N GLU A 39 -6.82 -15.00 0.94
CA GLU A 39 -5.59 -14.44 0.35
C GLU A 39 -5.67 -14.43 -1.18
N ASP A 40 -5.89 -15.58 -1.80
CA ASP A 40 -5.87 -15.70 -3.26
C ASP A 40 -6.98 -14.89 -3.93
N GLN A 41 -8.14 -14.81 -3.30
CA GLN A 41 -9.25 -14.01 -3.80
C GLN A 41 -8.92 -12.52 -3.77
N LEU A 42 -8.42 -12.02 -2.63
CA LEU A 42 -8.05 -10.61 -2.50
C LEU A 42 -6.92 -10.26 -3.47
N ARG A 43 -5.92 -11.14 -3.59
CA ARG A 43 -4.80 -10.95 -4.52
C ARG A 43 -5.29 -10.88 -5.95
N ALA A 44 -6.07 -11.86 -6.39
CA ALA A 44 -6.56 -11.93 -7.76
C ALA A 44 -7.39 -10.69 -8.14
N TRP A 45 -8.21 -10.20 -7.21
CA TRP A 45 -8.99 -8.99 -7.44
C TRP A 45 -8.13 -7.72 -7.48
N LEU A 46 -7.17 -7.57 -6.56
CA LEU A 46 -6.26 -6.44 -6.56
C LEU A 46 -5.42 -6.41 -7.85
N THR A 47 -4.83 -7.53 -8.23
CA THR A 47 -3.89 -7.60 -9.37
C THR A 47 -4.59 -7.67 -10.72
N GLY A 48 -5.77 -8.28 -10.79
CA GLY A 48 -6.52 -8.47 -12.03
C GLY A 48 -7.57 -7.42 -12.32
N THR A 49 -7.94 -6.59 -11.33
CA THR A 49 -9.01 -5.59 -11.50
C THR A 49 -8.59 -4.22 -11.00
N ILE A 50 -8.23 -4.10 -9.72
CA ILE A 50 -8.06 -2.78 -9.08
C ILE A 50 -6.82 -2.04 -9.60
N LEU A 51 -5.64 -2.66 -9.50
CA LEU A 51 -4.39 -2.00 -9.91
C LEU A 51 -4.35 -1.72 -11.42
N PRO A 52 -4.78 -2.63 -12.32
CA PRO A 52 -4.92 -2.31 -13.74
C PRO A 52 -5.86 -1.12 -13.99
N ALA A 53 -7.05 -1.13 -13.37
CA ALA A 53 -8.01 -0.04 -13.55
C ALA A 53 -7.46 1.30 -13.05
N LEU A 54 -6.60 1.32 -12.02
CA LEU A 54 -5.94 2.54 -11.54
C LEU A 54 -4.99 3.12 -12.59
N VAL A 55 -4.09 2.31 -13.16
CA VAL A 55 -3.11 2.81 -14.16
C VAL A 55 -3.74 3.21 -15.49
N GLU A 56 -4.94 2.75 -15.80
CA GLU A 56 -5.73 3.26 -16.94
C GLU A 56 -6.38 4.63 -16.65
N GLY A 57 -6.36 5.06 -15.39
CA GLY A 57 -6.93 6.34 -14.96
C GLY A 57 -6.06 7.54 -15.35
N PRO A 58 -6.67 8.73 -15.50
CA PRO A 58 -5.91 9.95 -15.75
C PRO A 58 -4.94 10.22 -14.62
N GLU A 59 -3.76 10.74 -14.96
CA GLU A 59 -2.76 11.24 -13.99
C GLU A 59 -2.20 10.21 -13.02
N ILE A 60 -2.47 8.91 -13.24
CA ILE A 60 -1.83 7.79 -12.54
C ILE A 60 -0.63 7.33 -13.37
N VAL A 61 0.54 7.24 -12.73
CA VAL A 61 1.81 6.88 -13.38
C VAL A 61 2.33 5.50 -12.95
N GLY A 62 1.77 4.96 -11.86
CA GLY A 62 2.15 3.66 -11.33
C GLY A 62 1.15 3.12 -10.32
N ALA A 63 1.08 1.79 -10.21
CA ALA A 63 0.31 1.12 -9.17
C ALA A 63 1.02 -0.18 -8.76
N HIS A 64 1.07 -0.46 -7.46
CA HIS A 64 1.91 -1.52 -6.91
C HIS A 64 1.19 -2.30 -5.81
N LEU A 65 1.46 -3.60 -5.73
CA LEU A 65 1.09 -4.44 -4.60
C LEU A 65 2.35 -4.92 -3.90
N CYS A 66 2.40 -4.65 -2.60
CA CYS A 66 3.45 -5.12 -1.71
C CYS A 66 2.85 -6.07 -0.68
N GLU A 67 3.30 -7.32 -0.66
CA GLU A 67 2.82 -8.34 0.28
C GLU A 67 3.89 -8.60 1.34
N ALA A 68 3.57 -8.41 2.62
CA ALA A 68 4.45 -8.81 3.71
C ALA A 68 4.54 -10.33 3.75
N ASP A 69 5.76 -10.84 3.87
CA ASP A 69 6.01 -12.25 4.10
C ASP A 69 5.95 -12.53 5.61
N PRO A 70 4.96 -13.29 6.11
CA PRO A 70 4.85 -13.60 7.54
C PRO A 70 6.06 -14.37 8.09
N SER A 71 6.84 -15.03 7.22
CA SER A 71 8.04 -15.76 7.62
C SER A 71 9.25 -14.83 7.86
N ILE A 72 9.25 -13.63 7.26
CA ILE A 72 10.33 -12.64 7.39
C ILE A 72 9.99 -11.56 8.42
N SER A 73 8.71 -11.19 8.55
CA SER A 73 8.26 -10.13 9.48
C SER A 73 8.36 -10.51 10.97
N ARG A 74 8.66 -11.77 11.28
CA ARG A 74 8.83 -12.30 12.65
C ARG A 74 10.23 -12.11 13.25
N ILE A 75 11.20 -11.54 12.52
CA ILE A 75 12.54 -11.29 13.07
C ILE A 75 12.46 -10.04 13.97
N PRO A 76 12.56 -10.18 15.31
CA PRO A 76 12.44 -9.05 16.21
C PRO A 76 13.68 -8.17 16.07
N THR A 77 13.53 -7.00 15.48
CA THR A 77 14.64 -6.03 15.45
C THR A 77 14.72 -5.29 16.78
N ASP A 78 15.91 -4.89 17.22
CA ASP A 78 16.09 -4.16 18.49
C ASP A 78 15.28 -2.86 18.58
N GLU A 79 14.89 -2.27 17.44
CA GLU A 79 13.98 -1.13 17.37
C GLU A 79 12.53 -1.44 17.78
N GLN A 80 12.06 -2.70 17.68
CA GLN A 80 10.72 -3.11 18.15
C GLN A 80 10.67 -3.17 19.69
N LYS A 81 11.78 -3.57 20.33
CA LYS A 81 11.88 -3.65 21.81
C LYS A 81 11.73 -2.29 22.49
N LEU A 82 12.11 -1.21 21.79
CA LEU A 82 12.03 0.16 22.31
C LEU A 82 10.63 0.79 22.25
N ARG A 83 9.63 0.15 21.61
CA ARG A 83 8.38 0.84 21.20
C ARG A 83 7.12 0.48 21.96
N GLY A 84 7.12 -0.55 22.81
CA GLY A 84 6.03 -0.85 23.76
C GLY A 84 4.62 -1.08 23.18
N ARG A 85 4.44 -1.01 21.85
CA ARG A 85 3.18 -1.22 21.14
C ARG A 85 3.40 -2.36 20.16
N GLN A 86 2.49 -3.33 20.14
CA GLN A 86 2.41 -4.30 19.06
C GLN A 86 2.10 -3.53 17.78
N ASP A 87 3.11 -3.37 16.92
CA ASP A 87 2.91 -2.80 15.59
C ASP A 87 1.93 -3.71 14.85
N VAL A 88 0.76 -3.16 14.52
CA VAL A 88 -0.15 -3.74 13.53
C VAL A 88 0.57 -3.65 12.21
N THR A 89 1.44 -4.62 11.94
CA THR A 89 2.22 -4.67 10.70
C THR A 89 1.21 -4.91 9.59
N PRO A 90 1.01 -3.96 8.67
CA PRO A 90 0.06 -4.14 7.58
C PRO A 90 0.51 -5.33 6.77
N ARG A 91 -0.43 -6.25 6.55
CA ARG A 91 -0.10 -7.52 5.90
C ARG A 91 0.22 -7.24 4.44
N TRP A 92 -0.59 -6.47 3.75
CA TRP A 92 -0.34 -6.01 2.39
C TRP A 92 -0.47 -4.48 2.28
N ILE A 93 0.14 -3.93 1.25
CA ILE A 93 0.09 -2.50 0.92
C ILE A 93 -0.19 -2.39 -0.57
N ALA A 94 -1.29 -1.74 -0.92
CA ALA A 94 -1.57 -1.35 -2.29
C ALA A 94 -1.26 0.13 -2.47
N LEU A 95 -0.56 0.46 -3.56
CA LEU A 95 0.00 1.77 -3.83
C LEU A 95 -0.52 2.28 -5.17
N ALA A 96 -0.79 3.58 -5.25
CA ALA A 96 -1.02 4.28 -6.51
C ALA A 96 -0.22 5.59 -6.53
N GLU A 97 0.52 5.80 -7.60
CA GLU A 97 1.34 6.98 -7.84
C GLU A 97 0.68 7.86 -8.89
N GLY A 98 0.69 9.18 -8.67
CA GLY A 98 0.15 10.15 -9.61
C GLY A 98 0.78 11.53 -9.50
N SER A 99 0.35 12.44 -10.37
CA SER A 99 0.81 13.85 -10.36
C SER A 99 0.19 14.64 -9.21
N GLU A 100 -1.10 14.43 -8.92
CA GLU A 100 -1.87 15.23 -7.97
C GLU A 100 -2.65 14.41 -6.94
N VAL A 101 -2.99 15.06 -5.82
CA VAL A 101 -3.73 14.44 -4.70
C VAL A 101 -5.13 14.06 -5.13
N GLU A 102 -5.79 14.94 -5.86
CA GLU A 102 -7.14 14.77 -6.37
C GLU A 102 -7.21 13.60 -7.35
N ALA A 103 -6.20 13.43 -8.20
CA ALA A 103 -6.14 12.34 -9.17
C ALA A 103 -6.04 10.97 -8.47
N VAL A 104 -5.13 10.82 -7.50
CA VAL A 104 -4.96 9.54 -6.80
C VAL A 104 -6.16 9.22 -5.90
N ASP A 105 -6.74 10.21 -5.21
CA ASP A 105 -7.94 10.02 -4.38
C ASP A 105 -9.16 9.64 -5.23
N ALA A 106 -9.40 10.37 -6.33
CA ALA A 106 -10.48 10.05 -7.27
C ALA A 106 -10.29 8.67 -7.92
N GLY A 107 -9.05 8.31 -8.27
CA GLY A 107 -8.68 7.00 -8.79
C GLY A 107 -9.10 5.89 -7.84
N TRP A 108 -8.70 5.99 -6.56
CA TRP A 108 -9.08 5.01 -5.54
C TRP A 108 -10.58 4.95 -5.29
N ARG A 109 -11.26 6.09 -5.18
CA ARG A 109 -12.73 6.14 -4.98
C ARG A 109 -13.50 5.50 -6.13
N ARG A 110 -13.00 5.63 -7.36
CA ARG A 110 -13.62 5.04 -8.56
C ARG A 110 -13.54 3.51 -8.55
N VAL A 111 -12.42 2.94 -8.11
CA VAL A 111 -12.16 1.49 -8.21
C VAL A 111 -12.46 0.73 -6.92
N ALA A 112 -12.38 1.38 -5.76
CA ALA A 112 -12.56 0.78 -4.45
C ALA A 112 -13.67 1.54 -3.69
N GLY A 113 -14.92 1.21 -3.98
CA GLY A 113 -16.07 1.66 -3.19
C GLY A 113 -15.97 1.21 -1.73
N ALA A 114 -16.74 1.85 -0.85
CA ALA A 114 -16.60 1.71 0.61
C ALA A 114 -16.57 0.26 1.14
N ASP A 115 -17.33 -0.65 0.51
CA ASP A 115 -17.47 -2.06 0.95
C ASP A 115 -16.70 -3.07 0.08
N GLU A 116 -16.12 -2.64 -1.05
CA GLU A 116 -15.57 -3.55 -2.06
C GLU A 116 -14.37 -4.34 -1.53
N LEU A 117 -13.51 -3.69 -0.74
CA LEU A 117 -12.37 -4.35 -0.09
C LEU A 117 -12.83 -5.57 0.73
N GLY A 118 -13.87 -5.40 1.57
CA GLY A 118 -14.41 -6.48 2.40
C GLY A 118 -15.06 -7.60 1.59
N ARG A 119 -15.83 -7.26 0.55
CA ARG A 119 -16.45 -8.24 -0.37
C ARG A 119 -15.41 -9.14 -1.03
N HIS A 120 -14.26 -8.57 -1.36
CA HIS A 120 -13.15 -9.27 -1.99
C HIS A 120 -12.13 -9.85 -1.00
N GLY A 121 -12.47 -9.91 0.29
CA GLY A 121 -11.72 -10.67 1.28
C GLY A 121 -10.69 -9.86 2.06
N ALA A 122 -10.70 -8.53 2.00
CA ALA A 122 -9.94 -7.72 2.95
C ALA A 122 -10.54 -7.82 4.37
N ALA A 123 -9.67 -7.84 5.37
CA ALA A 123 -10.04 -7.69 6.76
C ALA A 123 -10.51 -6.25 7.05
N PRO A 124 -11.35 -6.04 8.10
CA PRO A 124 -11.96 -4.75 8.41
C PRO A 124 -10.99 -3.75 9.09
N ASP A 125 -9.69 -3.91 8.87
CA ASP A 125 -8.61 -3.08 9.43
C ASP A 125 -7.89 -2.26 8.35
N ALA A 126 -8.49 -2.17 7.16
CA ALA A 126 -7.93 -1.37 6.07
C ALA A 126 -7.85 0.12 6.45
N SER A 127 -6.74 0.76 6.09
CA SER A 127 -6.52 2.19 6.31
C SER A 127 -5.83 2.81 5.10
N ALA A 128 -6.08 4.09 4.85
CA ALA A 128 -5.51 4.81 3.72
C ALA A 128 -4.77 6.07 4.15
N GLY A 129 -3.81 6.50 3.35
CA GLY A 129 -3.16 7.80 3.48
C GLY A 129 -2.58 8.26 2.15
N ILE A 130 -2.52 9.57 1.95
CA ILE A 130 -1.93 10.19 0.75
C ILE A 130 -0.70 10.98 1.18
N TYR A 131 0.39 10.81 0.43
CA TYR A 131 1.69 11.38 0.71
C TYR A 131 2.20 12.13 -0.52
N ARG A 132 2.89 13.25 -0.30
CA ARG A 132 3.56 14.01 -1.36
C ARG A 132 5.05 13.75 -1.31
N LEU A 133 5.64 13.48 -2.48
CA LEU A 133 7.08 13.40 -2.64
C LEU A 133 7.67 14.81 -2.49
N LEU A 134 8.47 15.03 -1.45
CA LEU A 134 9.13 16.32 -1.23
C LEU A 134 10.37 16.48 -2.11
N TYR A 135 11.15 15.41 -2.25
CA TYR A 135 12.29 15.34 -3.15
C TYR A 135 12.66 13.86 -3.38
N SER A 136 13.26 13.58 -4.53
CA SER A 136 13.93 12.31 -4.81
C SER A 136 15.33 12.60 -5.32
N LEU A 137 16.29 11.78 -4.91
CA LEU A 137 17.63 11.80 -5.47
C LEU A 137 17.74 10.56 -6.35
N ASP A 138 17.76 10.77 -7.66
CA ASP A 138 18.01 9.69 -8.61
C ASP A 138 19.52 9.62 -8.89
N ARG A 139 20.11 8.43 -8.69
CA ARG A 139 21.49 8.19 -9.09
C ARG A 139 21.48 7.75 -10.55
N ARG A 140 21.90 8.65 -11.43
CA ARG A 140 22.24 8.30 -12.82
C ARG A 140 23.53 7.48 -12.87
#